data_AF-A0A932TTM2-F1
#
_entry.id   AF-A0A932TTM2-F1
#
_cell.length_a   1.000
_cell.length_b   1.000
_cell.length_c   1.000
_cell.angle_alpha   90.00
_cell.angle_beta   90.00
_cell.angle_gamma   90.00
#
_symmetry.space_group_name_H-M   'P 1'
#
loop_
_entity.id
_entity.type
_entity.pdbx_description
1 polymer ?
#
loop_
_entity_poly.entity_id
_entity_poly.type
_entity_poly.pdbx_seq_one_letter_code
_entity_poly.pdbx_strand_id
1 'polypeptide(L)'
;MDVSTYLETLARESQKPETELIALALETGLRQLWRERALGRYLRGEVTREEAVAAAGPAWVVLAERQHQAMLEDMAWALSGPHPP
;
A
#
# COMPACT_ATOMS: atom_id res chain seq x y z
N MET A 1 2.64 4.09 23.14
CA MET A 1 1.19 3.91 23.39
C MET A 1 0.83 2.50 22.96
N ASP A 2 -0.02 1.83 23.72
CA ASP A 2 -0.48 0.47 23.45
C ASP A 2 -1.71 0.47 22.52
N VAL A 3 -2.00 -0.64 21.85
CA VAL A 3 -3.14 -0.83 20.94
C VAL A 3 -4.45 -0.56 21.66
N SER A 4 -4.58 -0.93 22.94
CA SER A 4 -5.75 -0.63 23.77
C SER A 4 -6.01 0.88 23.85
N THR A 5 -4.97 1.68 24.07
CA THR A 5 -5.09 3.14 24.17
C THR A 5 -5.57 3.78 22.86
N TYR A 6 -5.15 3.24 21.72
CA TYR A 6 -5.63 3.68 20.40
C TYR A 6 -7.09 3.31 20.19
N LEU A 7 -7.49 2.08 20.52
CA LEU A 7 -8.87 1.60 20.38
C LEU A 7 -9.82 2.40 21.26
N GLU A 8 -9.50 2.61 22.53
CA GLU A 8 -10.31 3.41 23.47
C GLU A 8 -10.50 4.85 22.97
N THR A 9 -9.42 5.45 22.44
CA THR A 9 -9.48 6.82 21.90
C THR A 9 -10.38 6.88 20.67
N LEU A 10 -10.20 5.96 19.73
CA LEU A 10 -11.04 5.88 18.54
C LEU A 10 -12.49 5.57 18.88
N ALA A 11 -12.76 4.69 19.84
CA ALA A 11 -14.11 4.35 20.30
C ALA A 11 -14.81 5.59 20.86
N ARG A 12 -14.12 6.34 21.73
CA ARG A 12 -14.61 7.59 22.31
C ARG A 12 -14.90 8.65 21.25
N GLU A 13 -13.98 8.87 20.32
CA GLU A 13 -14.11 9.93 19.30
C GLU A 13 -15.14 9.59 18.22
N SER A 14 -15.20 8.32 17.79
CA SER A 14 -16.12 7.87 16.75
C SER A 14 -17.50 7.47 17.26
N GLN A 15 -17.69 7.38 18.59
CA GLN A 15 -18.90 6.88 19.24
C GLN A 15 -19.29 5.47 18.76
N LYS A 16 -18.27 4.64 18.46
CA LYS A 16 -18.43 3.26 17.99
C LYS A 16 -17.93 2.27 19.04
N PRO A 17 -18.52 1.07 19.13
CA PRO A 17 -18.01 0.03 20.01
C PRO A 17 -16.63 -0.44 19.52
N GLU A 18 -15.75 -0.78 20.46
CA GLU A 18 -14.40 -1.28 20.16
C GLU A 18 -14.42 -2.50 19.23
N THR A 19 -15.41 -3.38 19.35
CA THR A 19 -15.59 -4.54 18.48
C THR A 19 -15.77 -4.16 17.01
N GLU A 20 -16.50 -3.07 16.72
CA GLU A 20 -16.66 -2.57 15.35
C GLU A 20 -15.35 -1.98 14.82
N LEU A 21 -14.61 -1.26 15.67
CA LEU A 21 -13.32 -0.69 15.30
C LEU A 21 -12.26 -1.77 15.05
N ILE A 22 -12.25 -2.84 15.85
CA ILE A 22 -11.38 -4.00 15.64
C ILE A 22 -11.70 -4.67 14.31
N ALA A 23 -12.98 -4.91 14.02
CA ALA A 23 -13.40 -5.50 12.75
C ALA A 23 -12.99 -4.61 11.56
N LEU A 24 -13.18 -3.29 11.68
CA LEU A 24 -12.78 -2.32 10.65
C LEU A 24 -11.26 -2.29 10.45
N ALA A 25 -10.49 -2.32 11.53
CA ALA A 25 -9.03 -2.35 11.47
C ALA A 25 -8.54 -3.64 10.79
N LEU A 26 -9.14 -4.79 11.12
CA LEU A 26 -8.84 -6.07 10.50
C LEU A 26 -9.18 -6.07 9.01
N GLU A 27 -10.37 -5.62 8.64
CA GLU A 27 -10.79 -5.54 7.23
C GLU A 27 -9.88 -4.63 6.41
N THR A 28 -9.56 -3.45 6.96
CA THR A 28 -8.68 -2.47 6.34
C THR A 28 -7.27 -3.04 6.17
N GLY A 29 -6.74 -3.68 7.22
CA GLY A 29 -5.43 -4.33 7.19
C GLY A 29 -5.36 -5.45 6.16
N LEU A 30 -6.36 -6.34 6.11
CA LEU A 30 -6.42 -7.41 5.12
C LEU A 30 -6.49 -6.88 3.70
N ARG A 31 -7.30 -5.84 3.46
CA ARG A 31 -7.41 -5.19 2.15
C ARG A 31 -6.08 -4.56 1.72
N GLN A 32 -5.38 -3.91 2.65
CA GLN A 32 -4.06 -3.33 2.41
C GLN A 32 -3.04 -4.42 2.05
N LEU A 33 -2.95 -5.48 2.85
CA LEU A 33 -2.01 -6.59 2.62
C LEU A 33 -2.28 -7.30 1.29
N TRP A 34 -3.55 -7.51 0.96
CA TRP A 34 -3.94 -8.11 -0.32
C TRP A 34 -3.50 -7.26 -1.51
N ARG A 35 -3.69 -5.95 -1.41
CA ARG A 35 -3.27 -4.98 -2.42
C ARG A 35 -1.75 -4.99 -2.59
N GLU A 36 -1.00 -4.89 -1.50
CA GLU A 36 0.48 -4.90 -1.54
C GLU A 36 1.02 -6.18 -2.19
N ARG A 37 0.44 -7.33 -1.84
CA ARG A 37 0.75 -8.61 -2.48
C ARG A 37 0.49 -8.56 -3.99
N ALA A 38 -0.68 -8.09 -4.42
CA ALA A 38 -1.04 -8.04 -5.84
C ALA A 38 -0.10 -7.13 -6.65
N LEU A 39 0.18 -5.93 -6.14
CA LEU A 39 1.08 -4.97 -6.80
C LEU A 39 2.52 -5.50 -6.86
N GLY A 40 3.02 -6.14 -5.80
CA GLY A 40 4.34 -6.74 -5.81
C GLY A 40 4.49 -7.84 -6.86
N ARG A 41 3.47 -8.70 -7.01
CA ARG A 41 3.44 -9.72 -8.08
C ARG A 41 3.42 -9.08 -9.46
N TYR A 42 2.64 -8.01 -9.64
CA TYR A 42 2.55 -7.28 -10.89
C TYR A 42 3.89 -6.67 -11.31
N LEU A 43 4.57 -5.95 -10.40
CA LEU A 43 5.85 -5.31 -10.69
C LEU A 43 6.97 -6.32 -10.99
N ARG A 44 6.86 -7.55 -10.47
CA ARG A 44 7.76 -8.67 -10.82
C ARG A 44 7.37 -9.40 -12.12
N GLY A 45 6.30 -8.98 -12.80
CA GLY A 45 5.81 -9.62 -14.03
C GLY A 45 5.14 -10.98 -13.80
N GLU A 46 4.75 -11.31 -12.57
CA GLU A 46 4.13 -12.60 -12.22
C GLU A 46 2.62 -12.64 -12.51
N VAL A 47 2.00 -11.47 -12.72
CA VAL A 47 0.60 -11.31 -13.10
C VAL A 47 0.47 -10.19 -14.13
N THR A 48 -0.59 -10.25 -14.92
CA THR A 48 -0.94 -9.21 -15.88
C THR A 48 -1.40 -7.93 -15.18
N ARG A 49 -1.42 -6.83 -15.94
CA ARG A 49 -1.94 -5.55 -15.46
C ARG A 49 -3.43 -5.66 -15.14
N GLU A 50 -4.22 -6.34 -15.97
CA GLU A 50 -5.65 -6.55 -15.76
C GLU A 50 -5.92 -7.30 -14.45
N GLU A 51 -5.17 -8.36 -14.16
CA GLU A 51 -5.27 -9.11 -12.89
C GLU A 51 -4.89 -8.24 -11.68
N ALA A 52 -3.86 -7.41 -11.81
CA ALA A 52 -3.47 -6.46 -10.78
C ALA A 52 -4.57 -5.42 -10.53
N VAL A 53 -5.17 -4.87 -11.59
CA VAL A 53 -6.27 -3.89 -11.51
C VAL A 53 -7.50 -4.53 -10.85
N ALA A 54 -7.83 -5.78 -11.19
CA ALA A 54 -8.95 -6.49 -10.58
C ALA A 54 -8.74 -6.71 -9.07
N ALA A 55 -7.50 -6.96 -8.63
CA ALA A 55 -7.19 -7.25 -7.22
C ALA A 55 -6.95 -6.00 -6.36
N ALA A 56 -6.30 -4.96 -6.92
CA ALA A 56 -5.82 -3.79 -6.19
C ALA A 56 -6.57 -2.49 -6.54
N GLY A 57 -7.22 -2.46 -7.70
CA GLY A 57 -7.84 -1.26 -8.27
C GLY A 57 -6.89 -0.45 -9.17
N PRO A 58 -7.43 0.27 -10.17
CA PRO A 58 -6.63 0.90 -11.22
C PRO A 58 -5.74 2.04 -10.71
N ALA A 59 -6.21 2.83 -9.73
CA ALA A 59 -5.43 3.93 -9.16
C ALA A 59 -4.14 3.43 -8.48
N TRP A 60 -4.20 2.29 -7.81
CA TRP A 60 -3.06 1.70 -7.12
C TRP A 60 -2.05 1.10 -8.07
N VAL A 61 -2.51 0.49 -9.16
CA VAL A 61 -1.63 -0.01 -10.23
C VAL A 61 -0.87 1.16 -10.87
N VAL A 62 -1.56 2.23 -11.24
CA VAL A 62 -0.91 3.44 -11.81
C VAL A 62 0.09 4.05 -10.85
N LEU A 63 -0.23 4.12 -9.55
CA LEU A 63 0.70 4.62 -8.55
C LEU A 63 1.95 3.74 -8.44
N ALA A 64 1.78 2.42 -8.40
CA ALA A 64 2.88 1.46 -8.33
C ALA A 64 3.79 1.54 -9.56
N GLU A 65 3.21 1.66 -10.76
CA GLU A 65 3.97 1.84 -12.01
C GLU A 65 4.86 3.09 -11.95
N ARG A 66 4.30 4.22 -11.50
CA ARG A 66 5.05 5.49 -11.37
C ARG A 66 6.16 5.42 -10.33
N GLN A 67 5.87 4.84 -9.17
CA GLN A 67 6.86 4.68 -8.09
C GLN A 67 7.99 3.75 -8.51
N HIS A 68 7.66 2.64 -9.19
CA HIS A 68 8.65 1.72 -9.72
C HIS A 68 9.55 2.39 -10.77
N GLN A 69 8.96 3.17 -11.69
CA GLN A 69 9.73 3.91 -12.68
C GLN A 69 10.67 4.95 -12.05
N ALA A 70 10.19 5.74 -11.08
CA ALA A 70 11.03 6.69 -10.36
C ALA A 70 12.20 6.00 -9.63
N MET A 71 11.94 4.87 -8.98
CA MET A 71 12.99 4.07 -8.35
C MET A 71 14.04 3.59 -9.37
N LEU A 72 13.61 3.12 -10.55
CA LEU A 72 14.54 2.70 -11.61
C LEU A 72 15.37 3.87 -12.14
N GLU A 73 14.79 5.06 -12.27
CA GLU A 73 15.49 6.29 -12.65
C GLU A 73 16.53 6.69 -11.60
N ASP A 74 16.19 6.65 -10.31
CA ASP A 74 17.12 6.91 -9.21
C ASP A 74 18.28 5.90 -9.19
N MET A 75 17.99 4.61 -9.44
CA MET A 75 19.01 3.58 -9.56
C MET A 75 19.92 3.81 -10.77
N ALA A 76 19.34 4.16 -11.92
CA ALA A 76 20.11 4.46 -13.13
C ALA A 76 21.03 5.68 -12.91
N TRP A 77 20.51 6.74 -12.27
CA TRP A 77 21.28 7.91 -11.88
C TRP A 77 22.48 7.53 -10.99
N ALA A 78 22.24 6.73 -9.94
CA ALA A 78 23.29 6.28 -9.03
C ALA A 78 24.36 5.44 -9.73
N LEU A 79 23.96 4.62 -10.71
CA LEU A 79 24.87 3.76 -11.49
C LEU A 79 25.64 4.54 -12.58
N SER A 80 25.07 5.61 -13.13
CA SER A 80 25.73 6.45 -14.14
C SER A 80 26.75 7.46 -13.56
N GLY A 81 26.80 7.60 -12.23
CA GLY A 81 27.64 8.56 -11.53
C GLY A 81 27.04 9.98 -11.50
N PRO A 82 27.46 10.84 -10.55
CA PRO A 82 26.88 12.17 -10.38
C PRO A 82 27.22 13.07 -11.57
N HIS A 83 26.21 13.58 -12.27
CA HIS A 83 26.37 14.74 -13.16
C HIS A 83 26.35 16.02 -12.31
N PRO A 84 27.24 17.00 -12.54
CA PRO A 84 27.18 18.27 -11.82
C PRO A 84 25.92 19.06 -12.23
N PRO A 85 25.43 19.96 -11.34
CA PRO A 85 24.19 20.71 -11.53
C PRO A 85 24.23 21.65 -12.73
#